data_AF-A0A2N3HPB0-F1
#
_entry.id   AF-A0A2N3HPB0-F1
#
_cell.length_a   1.000
_cell.length_b   1.000
_cell.length_c   1.000
_cell.angle_alpha   90.00
_cell.angle_beta   90.00
_cell.angle_gamma   90.00
#
_symmetry.space_group_name_H-M   'P 1'
#
loop_
_entity.id
_entity.type
_entity.pdbx_description
1 polymer ?
#
loop_
_entity_poly.entity_id
_entity_poly.type
_entity_poly.pdbx_seq_one_letter_code
_entity_poly.pdbx_strand_id
1 'polypeptide(L)'
;MKGILIVLFFILVVGCETNESNKPDCSAVLCAALTISVNIIDEETNDNYIIENKITKNDIEVTNSKNESNYFELVSNPTSPYNGTILLYASHENTLVLNIKNLDEMTIPYEVSSPKTNECCDLGDIENLMVDNYPFEFDSELKKLTIYL
;
A
#
# COMPACT_ATOMS: atom_id res chain seq x y z
N MET A 1 -6.87 -33.63 -63.89
CA MET A 1 -5.93 -32.50 -63.65
C MET A 1 -6.79 -31.30 -63.25
N LYS A 2 -6.87 -31.01 -61.95
CA LYS A 2 -6.21 -29.87 -61.27
C LYS A 2 -6.68 -28.51 -61.81
N GLY A 3 -7.56 -27.87 -61.05
CA GLY A 3 -7.72 -26.42 -61.03
C GLY A 3 -7.63 -25.97 -59.56
N ILE A 4 -6.42 -25.63 -59.11
CA ILE A 4 -6.18 -25.09 -57.77
C ILE A 4 -6.48 -23.60 -57.84
N LEU A 5 -7.50 -23.15 -57.10
CA LEU A 5 -7.80 -21.75 -56.88
C LEU A 5 -6.77 -21.20 -55.88
N ILE A 6 -5.83 -20.40 -56.35
CA ILE A 6 -4.83 -19.73 -55.51
C ILE A 6 -5.43 -18.42 -55.00
N VAL A 7 -5.80 -18.41 -53.72
CA VAL A 7 -6.14 -17.19 -52.97
C VAL A 7 -4.82 -16.50 -52.63
N LEU A 8 -4.54 -15.37 -53.27
CA LEU A 8 -3.38 -14.53 -52.96
C LEU A 8 -3.74 -13.63 -51.76
N PHE A 9 -3.44 -14.10 -50.56
CA PHE A 9 -3.53 -13.29 -49.34
C PHE A 9 -2.26 -12.44 -49.26
N PHE A 10 -2.35 -11.18 -49.68
CA PHE A 10 -1.30 -10.17 -49.48
C PHE A 10 -1.20 -9.89 -47.97
N ILE A 11 -0.29 -10.58 -47.29
CA ILE A 11 0.12 -10.23 -45.93
C ILE A 11 1.00 -8.99 -46.07
N LEU A 12 0.40 -7.82 -45.82
CA LEU A 12 1.13 -6.58 -45.56
C LEU A 12 1.92 -6.77 -44.25
N VAL A 13 3.19 -7.13 -44.39
CA VAL A 13 4.16 -7.08 -43.29
C VAL A 13 4.53 -5.60 -43.13
N VAL A 14 3.69 -4.86 -42.42
CA VAL A 14 4.06 -3.53 -41.90
C VAL A 14 5.07 -3.80 -40.79
N GLY A 15 6.35 -3.57 -41.08
CA GLY A 15 7.38 -3.49 -40.07
C GLY A 15 7.08 -2.32 -39.15
N CYS A 16 6.64 -2.59 -37.93
CA CYS A 16 6.70 -1.60 -36.86
C CYS A 16 8.17 -1.40 -36.52
N GLU A 17 8.70 -0.22 -36.87
CA GLU A 17 9.90 0.29 -36.23
C GLU A 17 9.65 0.29 -34.71
N THR A 18 10.51 -0.38 -33.97
CA THR A 18 10.53 -0.36 -32.51
C THR A 18 11.03 1.01 -32.06
N ASN A 19 10.20 2.02 -32.24
CA ASN A 19 10.37 3.33 -31.65
C ASN A 19 10.21 3.23 -30.14
N GLU A 20 10.88 4.11 -29.41
CA GLU A 20 11.00 4.20 -27.96
C GLU A 20 9.67 4.45 -27.21
N SER A 21 8.68 3.58 -27.41
CA SER A 21 7.27 3.76 -27.03
C SER A 21 6.75 2.67 -26.09
N ASN A 22 7.63 1.95 -25.39
CA ASN A 22 7.22 0.82 -24.55
C ASN A 22 6.55 1.20 -23.23
N LYS A 23 6.28 2.49 -22.93
CA LYS A 23 5.52 2.83 -21.72
C LYS A 23 4.04 2.48 -21.95
N PRO A 24 3.42 1.60 -21.15
CA PRO A 24 2.02 1.27 -21.32
C PRO A 24 1.14 2.50 -21.11
N ASP A 25 0.04 2.58 -21.85
CA ASP A 25 -0.99 3.59 -21.62
C ASP A 25 -1.77 3.24 -20.35
N CYS A 26 -1.52 3.99 -19.28
CA CYS A 26 -2.12 3.79 -17.97
C CYS A 26 -3.36 4.66 -17.72
N SER A 27 -3.83 5.40 -18.72
CA SER A 27 -4.89 6.41 -18.55
C SER A 27 -6.25 5.83 -18.09
N ALA A 28 -6.52 4.55 -18.38
CA ALA A 28 -7.75 3.86 -17.99
C ALA A 28 -7.55 2.86 -16.82
N VAL A 29 -6.34 2.77 -16.25
CA VAL A 29 -6.03 1.80 -15.19
C VAL A 29 -6.21 2.46 -13.82
N LEU A 30 -7.06 1.86 -12.99
CA LEU A 30 -7.21 2.23 -11.58
C LEU A 30 -6.31 1.32 -10.74
N CYS A 31 -5.22 1.87 -10.22
CA CYS A 31 -4.31 1.14 -9.34
C CYS A 31 -4.74 1.26 -7.89
N ALA A 32 -4.59 0.17 -7.13
CA ALA A 32 -4.71 0.22 -5.68
C ALA A 32 -3.61 1.12 -5.11
N ALA A 33 -3.97 1.92 -4.11
CA ALA A 33 -2.98 2.74 -3.42
C ALA A 33 -2.00 1.87 -2.62
N LEU A 34 -0.79 2.38 -2.41
CA LEU A 34 0.19 1.76 -1.55
C LEU A 34 -0.21 1.98 -0.08
N THR A 35 -0.46 0.90 0.65
CA THR A 35 -0.92 0.93 2.04
C THR A 35 -0.01 0.15 2.98
N ILE A 36 -0.05 0.52 4.26
CA ILE A 36 0.59 -0.17 5.38
C ILE A 36 -0.54 -0.59 6.34
N SER A 37 -0.64 -1.88 6.64
CA SER A 37 -1.59 -2.41 7.62
C SER A 37 -0.96 -2.40 9.00
N VAL A 38 -1.50 -1.59 9.91
CA VAL A 38 -0.95 -1.41 11.26
C VAL A 38 -1.81 -2.12 12.29
N ASN A 39 -1.18 -3.00 13.05
CA ASN A 39 -1.72 -3.59 14.27
C ASN A 39 -0.99 -3.03 15.49
N ILE A 40 -1.73 -2.77 16.56
CA ILE A 40 -1.18 -2.32 17.83
C ILE A 40 -1.53 -3.38 18.87
N ILE A 41 -0.51 -3.98 19.43
CA ILE A 41 -0.60 -5.12 20.34
C ILE A 41 -0.06 -4.69 21.70
N ASP A 42 -0.81 -4.99 22.76
CA ASP A 42 -0.34 -4.85 24.13
C ASP A 42 0.61 -6.01 24.46
N GLU A 43 1.86 -5.73 24.87
CA GLU A 43 2.88 -6.78 25.05
C GLU A 43 2.56 -7.72 26.23
N GLU A 44 1.88 -7.22 27.28
CA GLU A 44 1.56 -8.00 28.47
C GLU A 44 0.45 -9.03 28.20
N THR A 45 -0.56 -8.64 27.44
CA THR A 45 -1.77 -9.45 27.18
C THR A 45 -1.73 -10.16 25.82
N ASN A 46 -0.92 -9.64 24.89
CA ASN A 46 -0.90 -10.03 23.48
C ASN A 46 -2.26 -9.81 22.77
N ASP A 47 -3.09 -8.90 23.30
CA ASP A 47 -4.38 -8.51 22.72
C ASP A 47 -4.24 -7.27 21.83
N ASN A 48 -5.18 -7.12 20.87
CA ASN A 48 -5.21 -5.93 20.01
C ASN A 48 -5.75 -4.72 20.79
N TYR A 49 -4.91 -3.69 20.94
CA TYR A 49 -5.21 -2.50 21.72
C TYR A 49 -6.46 -1.76 21.23
N ILE A 50 -6.64 -1.65 19.91
CA ILE A 50 -7.79 -0.96 19.31
C ILE A 50 -9.10 -1.65 19.71
N ILE A 51 -9.13 -2.99 19.68
CA ILE A 51 -10.31 -3.77 20.03
C ILE A 51 -10.60 -3.65 21.53
N GLU A 52 -9.61 -3.93 22.38
CA GLU A 52 -9.80 -3.99 23.83
C GLU A 52 -10.22 -2.64 24.41
N ASN A 53 -9.60 -1.55 23.92
CA ASN A 53 -9.90 -0.19 24.37
C ASN A 53 -11.06 0.46 23.60
N LYS A 54 -11.72 -0.28 22.69
CA LYS A 54 -12.87 0.19 21.90
C LYS A 54 -12.55 1.49 21.15
N ILE A 55 -11.33 1.60 20.63
CA ILE A 55 -10.88 2.75 19.85
C ILE A 55 -11.70 2.81 18.56
N THR A 56 -12.27 3.98 18.29
CA THR A 56 -13.03 4.23 17.07
C THR A 56 -12.22 5.07 16.09
N LYS A 57 -12.70 5.20 14.85
CA LYS A 57 -12.06 6.07 13.85
C LYS A 57 -11.92 7.52 14.32
N ASN A 58 -12.82 8.01 15.17
CA ASN A 58 -12.78 9.38 15.70
C ASN A 58 -11.72 9.58 16.80
N ASP A 59 -11.17 8.50 17.33
CA ASP A 59 -10.12 8.52 18.35
C ASP A 59 -8.71 8.40 17.73
N ILE A 60 -8.62 8.39 16.38
CA ILE A 60 -7.38 8.23 15.62
C ILE A 60 -7.23 9.42 14.67
N GLU A 61 -6.06 10.02 14.68
CA GLU A 61 -5.63 11.03 13.71
C GLU A 61 -4.35 10.54 13.03
N VAL A 62 -4.28 10.73 11.71
CA VAL A 62 -3.09 10.42 10.92
C VAL A 62 -2.69 11.68 10.18
N THR A 63 -1.44 12.10 10.32
CA THR A 63 -0.87 13.24 9.60
C THR A 63 0.43 12.87 8.90
N ASN A 64 0.94 13.77 8.07
CA ASN A 64 2.29 13.69 7.52
C ASN A 64 3.28 14.57 8.32
N SER A 65 4.55 14.60 7.91
CA SER A 65 5.60 15.44 8.53
C SER A 65 5.33 16.95 8.50
N LYS A 66 4.33 17.41 7.73
CA LYS A 66 3.87 18.80 7.65
C LYS A 66 2.61 19.06 8.48
N ASN A 67 2.17 18.09 9.30
CA ASN A 67 0.92 18.12 10.07
C ASN A 67 -0.33 18.25 9.19
N GLU A 68 -0.27 17.82 7.95
CA GLU A 68 -1.44 17.75 7.07
C GLU A 68 -2.15 16.42 7.31
N SER A 69 -3.47 16.46 7.45
CA SER A 69 -4.27 15.25 7.65
C SER A 69 -4.10 14.29 6.48
N ASN A 70 -3.82 13.03 6.80
CA ASN A 70 -3.73 11.95 5.84
C ASN A 70 -4.92 11.00 6.01
N TYR A 71 -5.42 10.48 4.88
CA TYR A 71 -6.53 9.55 4.91
C TYR A 71 -6.09 8.20 5.47
N PHE A 72 -6.98 7.57 6.23
CA PHE A 72 -6.81 6.21 6.72
C PHE A 72 -8.16 5.50 6.85
N GLU A 73 -8.10 4.18 6.94
CA GLU A 73 -9.24 3.34 7.28
C GLU A 73 -8.99 2.60 8.59
N LEU A 74 -10.08 2.35 9.33
CA LEU A 74 -10.07 1.46 10.49
C LEU A 74 -11.00 0.29 10.16
N VAL A 75 -10.47 -0.93 10.21
CA VAL A 75 -11.26 -2.12 9.96
C VAL A 75 -12.02 -2.49 11.23
N SER A 76 -13.30 -2.14 11.28
CA SER A 76 -14.19 -2.40 12.42
C SER A 76 -15.25 -3.48 12.10
N ASN A 77 -14.80 -4.64 11.62
CA ASN A 77 -15.67 -5.79 11.38
C ASN A 77 -15.24 -6.98 12.26
N PRO A 78 -16.02 -7.36 13.29
CA PRO A 78 -15.64 -8.42 14.23
C PRO A 78 -15.56 -9.82 13.60
N THR A 79 -16.09 -10.00 12.38
CA THR A 79 -15.96 -11.26 11.64
C THR A 79 -14.73 -11.30 10.72
N SER A 80 -14.06 -10.17 10.54
CA SER A 80 -12.85 -10.05 9.73
C SER A 80 -11.62 -10.43 10.55
N PRO A 81 -10.65 -11.17 9.98
CA PRO A 81 -9.35 -11.39 10.63
C PRO A 81 -8.53 -10.10 10.78
N TYR A 82 -8.92 -9.02 10.10
CA TYR A 82 -8.30 -7.70 10.19
C TYR A 82 -9.05 -6.75 11.15
N ASN A 83 -9.97 -7.25 11.97
CA ASN A 83 -10.65 -6.40 12.94
C ASN A 83 -9.61 -5.69 13.83
N GLY A 84 -9.77 -4.38 14.02
CA GLY A 84 -8.84 -3.57 14.79
C GLY A 84 -7.54 -3.20 14.07
N THR A 85 -7.42 -3.47 12.76
CA THR A 85 -6.30 -3.02 11.93
C THR A 85 -6.55 -1.62 11.38
N ILE A 86 -5.53 -0.77 11.42
CA ILE A 86 -5.52 0.56 10.79
C ILE A 86 -4.83 0.44 9.42
N LEU A 87 -5.49 0.87 8.34
CA LEU A 87 -4.88 0.94 7.01
C LEU A 87 -4.39 2.36 6.76
N LEU A 88 -3.07 2.54 6.76
CA LEU A 88 -2.42 3.80 6.44
C LEU A 88 -2.06 3.87 4.96
N TYR A 89 -2.32 5.01 4.33
CA TYR A 89 -1.94 5.25 2.94
C TYR A 89 -0.59 5.93 2.91
N ALA A 90 0.35 5.39 2.13
CA ALA A 90 1.67 5.98 1.98
C ALA A 90 1.52 7.44 1.50
N SER A 91 2.03 8.37 2.30
CA SER A 91 2.20 9.78 1.97
C SER A 91 3.39 10.01 1.03
N HIS A 92 3.33 11.09 0.25
CA HIS A 92 4.47 11.56 -0.54
C HIS A 92 5.62 12.11 0.32
N GLU A 93 5.34 12.47 1.57
CA GLU A 93 6.34 12.99 2.50
C GLU A 93 7.14 11.89 3.21
N ASN A 94 6.90 10.61 2.88
CA ASN A 94 7.67 9.47 3.40
C ASN A 94 7.70 9.38 4.94
N THR A 95 6.68 9.95 5.59
CA THR A 95 6.51 9.93 7.05
C THR A 95 5.03 10.01 7.36
N LEU A 96 4.57 9.11 8.22
CA LEU A 96 3.22 9.09 8.77
C LEU A 96 3.32 9.31 10.28
N VAL A 97 2.47 10.17 10.82
CA VAL A 97 2.35 10.40 12.26
C VAL A 97 0.99 9.88 12.67
N LEU A 98 0.98 8.92 13.60
CA LEU A 98 -0.21 8.24 14.09
C LEU A 98 -0.46 8.69 15.53
N ASN A 99 -1.57 9.39 15.73
CA ASN A 99 -2.02 9.83 17.04
C ASN A 99 -3.29 9.05 17.39
N ILE A 100 -3.23 8.29 18.49
CA ILE A 100 -4.35 7.50 18.99
C ILE A 100 -4.61 7.94 20.42
N LYS A 101 -5.88 8.21 20.72
CA LYS A 101 -6.29 8.63 22.05
C LYS A 101 -5.73 7.72 23.15
N ASN A 102 -5.11 8.35 24.15
CA ASN A 102 -4.46 7.73 25.30
C ASN A 102 -3.16 6.95 24.99
N LEU A 103 -2.57 7.13 23.80
CA LEU A 103 -1.22 6.69 23.48
C LEU A 103 -0.34 7.90 23.19
N ASP A 104 0.97 7.69 23.31
CA ASP A 104 1.92 8.67 22.81
C ASP A 104 1.91 8.67 21.28
N GLU A 105 2.29 9.80 20.70
CA GLU A 105 2.39 9.96 19.25
C GLU A 105 3.44 9.01 18.67
N MET A 106 3.06 8.29 17.62
CA MET A 106 3.93 7.37 16.89
C MET A 106 4.33 8.00 15.56
N THR A 107 5.62 8.19 15.34
CA THR A 107 6.15 8.63 14.04
C THR A 107 6.68 7.42 13.27
N ILE A 108 6.25 7.28 12.02
CA ILE A 108 6.51 6.14 11.15
C ILE A 108 7.16 6.68 9.86
N PRO A 109 8.49 6.90 9.84
CA PRO A 109 9.22 7.19 8.62
C PRO A 109 9.37 5.90 7.79
N TYR A 110 9.39 6.05 6.46
CA TYR A 110 9.62 4.95 5.53
C TYR A 110 10.15 5.49 4.19
N GLU A 111 10.58 4.60 3.32
CA GLU A 111 10.92 4.91 1.94
C GLU A 111 10.03 4.11 0.98
N VAL A 112 9.89 4.60 -0.25
CA VAL A 112 9.23 3.88 -1.33
C VAL A 112 10.27 3.64 -2.42
N SER A 113 10.53 2.38 -2.75
CA SER A 113 11.46 2.05 -3.83
C SER A 113 10.90 2.41 -5.20
N SER A 114 11.77 2.45 -6.21
CA SER A 114 11.32 2.65 -7.59
C SER A 114 10.53 1.43 -8.08
N PRO A 115 9.56 1.62 -8.98
CA PRO A 115 8.87 0.52 -9.64
C PRO A 115 9.85 -0.49 -10.25
N LYS A 116 9.59 -1.79 -10.06
CA LYS A 116 10.46 -2.89 -10.52
C LYS A 116 10.14 -3.33 -11.95
N THR A 117 8.95 -3.01 -12.42
CA THR A 117 8.39 -3.34 -13.71
C THR A 117 7.90 -2.08 -14.42
N ASN A 118 7.69 -2.19 -15.72
CA ASN A 118 7.11 -1.12 -16.53
C ASN A 118 5.58 -1.29 -16.64
N GLU A 119 4.94 -1.82 -15.60
CA GLU A 119 3.49 -1.99 -15.51
C GLU A 119 2.83 -0.77 -14.85
N CYS A 120 1.55 -0.54 -15.15
CA CYS A 120 0.85 0.66 -14.67
C CYS A 120 0.67 0.75 -13.15
N CYS A 121 0.64 -0.39 -12.45
CA CYS A 121 0.36 -0.44 -11.01
C CYS A 121 1.53 -0.92 -10.17
N ASP A 122 2.72 -0.87 -10.73
CA ASP A 122 3.93 -0.99 -9.94
C ASP A 122 4.25 0.37 -9.31
N LEU A 123 3.91 0.51 -8.04
CA LEU A 123 4.12 1.73 -7.25
C LEU A 123 5.40 1.68 -6.42
N GLY A 124 6.23 0.64 -6.59
CA GLY A 124 7.32 0.33 -5.69
C GLY A 124 6.87 -0.34 -4.38
N ASP A 125 7.84 -0.58 -3.51
CA ASP A 125 7.64 -1.22 -2.21
C ASP A 125 7.99 -0.30 -1.05
N ILE A 126 7.36 -0.52 0.11
CA ILE A 126 7.70 0.16 1.35
C ILE A 126 8.99 -0.44 1.91
N GLU A 127 9.99 0.40 2.13
CA GLU A 127 11.32 0.01 2.60
C GLU A 127 11.75 0.88 3.79
N ASN A 128 12.73 0.40 4.55
CA ASN A 128 13.35 1.14 5.66
C ASN A 128 12.35 1.73 6.67
N LEU A 129 11.20 1.07 6.85
CA LEU A 129 10.17 1.50 7.79
C LEU A 129 10.67 1.38 9.22
N MET A 130 10.47 2.43 9.98
CA MET A 130 10.75 2.47 11.43
C MET A 130 9.54 2.99 12.19
N VAL A 131 9.53 2.76 13.50
CA VAL A 131 8.57 3.36 14.42
C VAL A 131 9.36 3.99 15.55
N ASP A 132 9.19 5.29 15.75
CA ASP A 132 9.83 5.98 16.85
C ASP A 132 9.17 5.60 18.18
N ASN A 133 10.00 5.38 19.20
CA ASN A 133 9.61 5.14 20.60
C ASN A 133 8.90 3.82 20.92
N TYR A 134 8.67 2.93 19.95
CA TYR A 134 8.01 1.65 20.20
C TYR A 134 8.75 0.47 19.54
N PRO A 135 8.81 -0.70 20.20
CA PRO A 135 9.18 -1.95 19.54
C PRO A 135 8.20 -2.27 18.41
N PHE A 136 8.72 -2.80 17.31
CA PHE A 136 7.89 -3.12 16.15
C PHE A 136 8.44 -4.30 15.34
N GLU A 137 7.53 -4.94 14.59
CA GLU A 137 7.83 -5.90 13.53
C GLU A 137 7.18 -5.46 12.23
N PHE A 138 7.90 -5.53 11.11
CA PHE A 138 7.37 -5.22 9.79
C PHE A 138 7.55 -6.40 8.83
N ASP A 139 6.42 -6.94 8.35
CA ASP A 139 6.36 -7.90 7.27
C ASP A 139 6.22 -7.14 5.94
N SER A 140 7.31 -7.04 5.19
CA SER A 140 7.36 -6.31 3.92
C SER A 140 6.54 -6.97 2.81
N GLU A 141 6.33 -8.29 2.86
CA GLU A 141 5.55 -9.01 1.85
C GLU A 141 4.05 -8.72 2.02
N LEU A 142 3.59 -8.72 3.28
CA LEU A 142 2.20 -8.43 3.64
C LEU A 142 1.93 -6.94 3.86
N LYS A 143 2.98 -6.10 3.83
CA LYS A 143 2.92 -4.67 4.18
C LYS A 143 2.27 -4.46 5.55
N LYS A 144 2.61 -5.33 6.51
CA LYS A 144 2.01 -5.40 7.83
C LYS A 144 3.00 -4.93 8.89
N LEU A 145 2.66 -3.84 9.56
CA LEU A 145 3.37 -3.31 10.72
C LEU A 145 2.65 -3.74 12.00
N THR A 146 3.38 -4.36 12.91
CA THR A 146 2.91 -4.64 14.27
C THR A 146 3.71 -3.79 15.24
N ILE A 147 3.04 -2.94 16.00
CA ILE A 147 3.62 -2.06 17.03
C ILE A 147 3.25 -2.66 18.39
N TYR A 148 4.22 -2.77 19.29
CA TYR A 148 4.04 -3.31 20.64
C TYR A 148 4.03 -2.16 21.65
N LEU A 149 3.02 -2.15 22.53
CA LEU A 149 2.86 -1.21 23.64
C LEU A 149 3.36 -1.79 24.96
#